data_AF-A0A2T3IED7-F1
#
_entry.id   AF-A0A2T3IED7-F1
#
_cell.length_a   1.000
_cell.length_b   1.000
_cell.length_c   1.000
_cell.angle_alpha   90.00
_cell.angle_beta   90.00
_cell.angle_gamma   90.00
#
_symmetry.space_group_name_H-M   'P 1'
#
loop_
_entity.id
_entity.type
_entity.pdbx_description
1 polymer ?
#
loop_
_entity_poly.entity_id
_entity_poly.type
_entity_poly.pdbx_seq_one_letter_code
_entity_poly.pdbx_strand_id
1 'polypeptide(L)'
;MSVFDIYEKSKHLERANILLNSDFPHDHYYASLELRFCIEAIVYQRLLHGIGDLPKAIVKTWQPHKAMKMLEEMDDLAASSCEVHINKAQTEEVPKDGWIKIGEQKIPDIKWLTKNYHKLGNFLHLTEPEKALSQDLRNVREKISQIAKELESFMSGNLVISSNSIDIVHCPSCKYEFLFDLKKVKDGDERRCNNKHCGAVFRASRKGLERKVKFHYKTHDINCHNCGEEIIIPAEKIIKLDGFKCNKCNSEYLIKASYEVAVLPRN
;
A
#
# COMPACT_ATOMS: atom_id res chain seq x y z
N MET A 1 23.29 10.28 -8.71
CA MET A 1 22.95 8.98 -9.33
C MET A 1 21.44 8.91 -9.39
N SER A 2 20.85 8.75 -10.56
CA SER A 2 19.39 8.76 -10.72
C SER A 2 18.80 7.51 -10.06
N VAL A 3 17.58 7.60 -9.51
CA VAL A 3 16.88 6.41 -8.97
C VAL A 3 16.68 5.33 -10.04
N PHE A 4 16.62 5.74 -11.30
CA PHE A 4 16.53 4.88 -12.47
C PHE A 4 17.84 4.13 -12.78
N ASP A 5 19.00 4.66 -12.35
CA ASP A 5 20.31 4.03 -12.57
C ASP A 5 20.59 2.92 -11.55
N ILE A 6 19.92 2.97 -10.38
CA ILE A 6 20.11 1.98 -9.30
C ILE A 6 19.39 0.67 -9.62
N TYR A 7 18.20 0.76 -10.22
CA TYR A 7 17.35 -0.38 -10.52
C TYR A 7 17.05 -0.46 -12.02
N GLU A 8 17.86 -1.21 -12.74
CA GLU A 8 17.80 -1.29 -14.21
C GLU A 8 16.73 -2.28 -14.70
N LYS A 9 15.44 -1.91 -14.56
CA LYS A 9 14.28 -2.74 -14.93
C LYS A 9 14.35 -3.33 -16.35
N SER A 10 14.90 -2.58 -17.32
CA SER A 10 15.01 -3.01 -18.71
C SER A 10 15.99 -4.18 -18.89
N LYS A 11 17.08 -4.23 -18.12
CA LYS A 11 18.06 -5.32 -18.18
C LYS A 11 17.46 -6.65 -17.72
N HIS A 12 16.61 -6.61 -16.70
CA HIS A 12 15.90 -7.80 -16.22
C HIS A 12 14.91 -8.32 -17.27
N LEU A 13 14.17 -7.42 -17.93
CA LEU A 13 13.24 -7.82 -18.99
C LEU A 13 14.00 -8.40 -20.21
N GLU A 14 15.12 -7.79 -20.60
CA GLU A 14 15.97 -8.28 -21.69
C GLU A 14 16.48 -9.70 -21.41
N ARG A 15 17.03 -9.95 -20.21
CA ARG A 15 17.50 -11.29 -19.79
C ARG A 15 16.36 -12.30 -19.76
N ALA A 16 15.20 -11.92 -19.23
CA ALA A 16 14.02 -12.78 -19.26
C ALA A 16 13.64 -13.16 -20.69
N ASN A 17 13.65 -12.21 -21.64
CA ASN A 17 13.34 -12.49 -23.05
C ASN A 17 14.37 -13.42 -23.71
N ILE A 18 15.66 -13.29 -23.40
CA ILE A 18 16.70 -14.23 -23.86
C ILE A 18 16.39 -15.64 -23.35
N LEU A 19 16.12 -15.79 -22.05
CA LEU A 19 15.81 -17.07 -21.42
C LEU A 19 14.50 -17.69 -21.95
N LEU A 20 13.50 -16.89 -22.31
CA LEU A 20 12.25 -17.36 -22.91
C LEU A 20 12.38 -17.91 -24.32
N ASN A 21 13.43 -17.48 -25.04
CA ASN A 21 13.75 -17.94 -26.38
C ASN A 21 14.65 -19.18 -26.37
N SER A 22 15.14 -19.59 -25.20
CA SER A 22 15.90 -20.83 -25.05
C SER A 22 15.02 -22.06 -25.27
N ASP A 23 15.61 -23.07 -25.92
CA ASP A 23 15.02 -24.40 -26.09
C ASP A 23 15.07 -25.23 -24.80
N PHE A 24 15.83 -24.80 -23.80
CA PHE A 24 15.96 -25.52 -22.53
C PHE A 24 14.84 -25.15 -21.56
N PRO A 25 14.00 -26.11 -21.11
CA PRO A 25 12.85 -25.80 -20.24
C PRO A 25 13.23 -25.20 -18.88
N HIS A 26 14.43 -25.48 -18.36
CA HIS A 26 14.89 -24.91 -17.09
C HIS A 26 15.10 -23.39 -17.16
N ASP A 27 15.44 -22.86 -18.34
CA ASP A 27 15.63 -21.43 -18.56
C ASP A 27 14.33 -20.65 -18.36
N HIS A 28 13.17 -21.25 -18.59
CA HIS A 28 11.88 -20.58 -18.35
C HIS A 28 11.61 -20.35 -16.86
N TYR A 29 12.21 -21.15 -15.98
CA TYR A 29 12.17 -20.89 -14.53
C TYR A 29 13.09 -19.72 -14.15
N TYR A 30 14.27 -19.63 -14.74
CA TYR A 30 15.15 -18.48 -14.56
C TYR A 30 14.56 -17.19 -15.16
N ALA A 31 13.85 -17.29 -16.28
CA ALA A 31 13.08 -16.18 -16.82
C ALA A 31 12.02 -15.69 -15.81
N SER A 32 11.37 -16.60 -15.09
CA SER A 32 10.41 -16.24 -14.04
C SER A 32 11.06 -15.42 -12.92
N LEU A 33 12.32 -15.72 -12.57
CA LEU A 33 13.09 -14.96 -11.58
C LEU A 33 13.44 -13.56 -12.10
N GLU A 34 13.95 -13.46 -13.33
CA GLU A 34 14.27 -12.16 -13.96
C GLU A 34 13.03 -11.27 -14.08
N LEU A 35 11.87 -11.82 -14.45
CA LEU A 35 10.62 -11.06 -14.47
C LEU A 35 10.19 -10.56 -13.07
N ARG A 36 10.50 -11.29 -11.99
CA ARG A 36 10.27 -10.79 -10.62
C ARG A 36 11.19 -9.62 -10.30
N PHE A 37 12.47 -9.71 -10.65
CA PHE A 37 13.39 -8.59 -10.47
C PHE A 37 13.00 -7.37 -11.30
N CYS A 38 12.45 -7.56 -12.50
CA CYS A 38 11.88 -6.48 -13.30
C CYS A 38 10.73 -5.77 -12.55
N ILE A 39 9.78 -6.53 -11.99
CA ILE A 39 8.69 -5.98 -11.17
C ILE A 39 9.23 -5.25 -9.93
N GLU A 40 10.19 -5.85 -9.23
CA GLU A 40 10.82 -5.25 -8.05
C GLU A 40 11.53 -3.95 -8.42
N ALA A 41 12.29 -3.91 -9.51
CA ALA A 41 12.96 -2.71 -10.01
C ALA A 41 11.96 -1.57 -10.29
N ILE A 42 10.82 -1.85 -10.94
CA ILE A 42 9.76 -0.85 -11.17
C ILE A 42 9.26 -0.26 -9.84
N VAL A 43 8.93 -1.12 -8.88
CA VAL A 43 8.39 -0.69 -7.58
C VAL A 43 9.45 0.00 -6.72
N TYR A 44 10.70 -0.46 -6.78
CA TYR A 44 11.77 0.08 -5.95
C TYR A 44 12.27 1.42 -6.45
N GLN A 45 12.26 1.69 -7.78
CA GLN A 45 12.43 3.05 -8.31
C GLN A 45 11.45 4.04 -7.65
N ARG A 46 10.19 3.62 -7.47
CA ARG A 46 9.17 4.43 -6.79
C ARG A 46 9.46 4.62 -5.31
N LEU A 47 9.78 3.53 -4.59
CA LEU A 47 10.09 3.61 -3.16
C LEU A 47 11.31 4.49 -2.88
N LEU A 48 12.33 4.43 -3.73
CA LEU A 48 13.58 5.16 -3.54
C LEU A 48 13.39 6.68 -3.73
N HIS A 49 12.48 7.10 -4.61
CA HIS A 49 12.09 8.51 -4.77
C HIS A 49 11.45 9.11 -3.50
N GLY A 50 10.76 8.29 -2.69
CA GLY A 50 10.12 8.73 -1.45
C GLY A 50 10.82 8.30 -0.16
N ILE A 51 11.97 7.62 -0.23
CA ILE A 51 12.50 6.83 0.89
C ILE A 51 12.82 7.63 2.16
N GLY A 52 13.10 8.94 2.02
CA GLY A 52 13.32 9.84 3.14
C GLY A 52 12.06 10.11 3.97
N ASP A 53 10.90 10.08 3.33
CA ASP A 53 9.60 10.37 3.94
C ASP A 53 8.79 9.09 4.22
N LEU A 54 9.28 7.92 3.83
CA LEU A 54 8.62 6.64 4.09
C LEU A 54 9.02 6.09 5.46
N PRO A 55 8.09 5.55 6.27
CA PRO A 55 8.41 4.89 7.51
C PRO A 55 9.26 3.66 7.22
N LYS A 56 10.15 3.36 8.17
CA LYS A 56 11.02 2.18 8.12
C LYS A 56 10.24 0.87 7.91
N ALA A 57 8.98 0.81 8.34
CA ALA A 57 8.12 -0.35 8.12
C ALA A 57 7.79 -0.63 6.64
N ILE A 58 7.62 0.42 5.82
CA ILE A 58 7.39 0.28 4.37
C ILE A 58 8.69 -0.17 3.71
N VAL A 59 9.80 0.50 4.04
CA VAL A 59 11.12 0.19 3.49
C VAL A 59 11.53 -1.26 3.81
N LYS A 60 11.15 -1.78 4.99
CA LYS A 60 11.39 -3.17 5.39
C LYS A 60 10.40 -4.19 4.81
N THR A 61 9.30 -3.75 4.20
CA THR A 61 8.32 -4.63 3.57
C THR A 61 8.74 -4.92 2.13
N TRP A 62 9.35 -6.09 1.92
CA TRP A 62 10.06 -6.42 0.67
C TRP A 62 9.15 -6.75 -0.54
N GLN A 63 7.86 -7.05 -0.33
CA GLN A 63 6.99 -7.54 -1.42
C GLN A 63 6.36 -6.39 -2.23
N PRO A 64 6.53 -6.35 -3.57
CA PRO A 64 6.11 -5.24 -4.43
C PRO A 64 4.65 -4.81 -4.26
N HIS A 65 3.71 -5.75 -4.28
CA HIS A 65 2.28 -5.45 -4.17
C HIS A 65 1.90 -4.85 -2.81
N LYS A 66 2.56 -5.28 -1.72
CA LYS A 66 2.32 -4.73 -0.37
C LYS A 66 2.86 -3.31 -0.27
N ALA A 67 4.08 -3.10 -0.78
CA ALA A 67 4.71 -1.78 -0.80
C ALA A 67 3.86 -0.78 -1.62
N MET A 68 3.43 -1.16 -2.84
CA MET A 68 2.60 -0.31 -3.68
C MET A 68 1.23 -0.01 -3.07
N LYS A 69 0.58 -0.99 -2.42
CA LYS A 69 -0.68 -0.74 -1.72
C LYS A 69 -0.52 0.27 -0.59
N MET A 70 0.55 0.16 0.20
CA MET A 70 0.84 1.15 1.24
C MET A 70 1.09 2.53 0.64
N LEU A 71 1.83 2.62 -0.47
CA LEU A 71 2.05 3.90 -1.16
C LEU A 71 0.75 4.52 -1.71
N GLU A 72 -0.15 3.73 -2.30
CA GLU A 72 -1.44 4.20 -2.82
C GLU A 72 -2.33 4.78 -1.71
N GLU A 73 -2.28 4.21 -0.50
CA GLU A 73 -2.97 4.76 0.67
C GLU A 73 -2.46 6.16 1.06
N MET A 74 -1.23 6.50 0.66
CA MET A 74 -0.53 7.75 1.01
C MET A 74 -0.53 8.77 -0.12
N ASP A 75 -0.54 8.34 -1.37
CA ASP A 75 -0.43 9.19 -2.54
C ASP A 75 -1.24 8.62 -3.70
N ASP A 76 -2.26 9.36 -4.14
CA ASP A 76 -3.11 8.99 -5.28
C ASP A 76 -2.36 8.79 -6.59
N LEU A 77 -1.20 9.45 -6.74
CA LEU A 77 -0.35 9.30 -7.92
C LEU A 77 0.61 8.11 -7.80
N ALA A 78 0.67 7.41 -6.67
CA ALA A 78 1.62 6.32 -6.49
C ALA A 78 1.33 5.09 -7.34
N ALA A 79 0.06 4.72 -7.49
CA ALA A 79 -0.35 3.56 -8.30
C ALA A 79 -0.90 3.94 -9.68
N SER A 80 -0.82 5.22 -10.05
CA SER A 80 -1.42 5.75 -11.28
C SER A 80 -0.38 5.92 -12.37
N SER A 81 -0.69 5.50 -13.59
CA SER A 81 0.11 5.86 -14.77
C SER A 81 -0.32 7.23 -15.29
N CYS A 82 0.63 8.10 -15.63
CA CYS A 82 0.35 9.45 -16.09
C CYS A 82 1.45 9.99 -17.02
N GLU A 83 1.12 11.01 -17.79
CA GLU A 83 2.07 11.74 -18.64
C GLU A 83 2.20 13.18 -18.16
N VAL A 84 3.41 13.71 -18.23
CA VAL A 84 3.69 15.11 -17.90
C VAL A 84 3.96 15.85 -19.19
N HIS A 85 3.13 16.85 -19.42
CA HIS A 85 3.29 17.81 -20.51
C HIS A 85 3.47 19.19 -19.91
N ILE A 86 4.36 20.00 -20.50
CA ILE A 86 4.53 21.40 -20.11
C ILE A 86 4.25 22.30 -21.31
N ASN A 87 3.77 23.49 -21.03
CA ASN A 87 3.59 24.54 -22.02
C ASN A 87 4.14 25.85 -21.46
N LYS A 88 4.87 26.59 -22.29
CA LYS A 88 5.33 27.93 -21.94
C LYS A 88 4.24 28.94 -22.29
N ALA A 89 3.23 29.03 -21.43
CA ALA A 89 2.17 30.02 -21.57
C ALA A 89 2.74 31.45 -21.43
N GLN A 90 2.31 32.36 -22.29
CA GLN A 90 2.60 33.81 -22.15
C GLN A 90 1.43 34.59 -21.53
N THR A 91 0.30 33.92 -21.31
CA THR A 91 -0.93 34.47 -20.74
C THR A 91 -1.40 33.59 -19.58
N GLU A 92 -2.35 34.09 -18.79
CA GLU A 92 -3.00 33.31 -17.72
C GLU A 92 -4.02 32.28 -18.25
N GLU A 93 -4.36 32.33 -19.54
CA GLU A 93 -5.25 31.36 -20.18
C GLU A 93 -4.53 30.04 -20.45
N VAL A 94 -5.22 28.92 -20.20
CA VAL A 94 -4.67 27.58 -20.48
C VAL A 94 -4.44 27.40 -21.98
N PRO A 95 -3.19 27.17 -22.44
CA PRO A 95 -2.89 27.02 -23.86
C PRO A 95 -3.57 25.80 -24.47
N LYS A 96 -4.13 25.96 -25.68
CA LYS A 96 -4.78 24.85 -26.41
C LYS A 96 -3.78 23.97 -27.17
N ASP A 97 -2.65 24.52 -27.55
CA ASP A 97 -1.61 23.90 -28.37
C ASP A 97 -0.21 24.23 -27.82
N GLY A 98 0.84 23.64 -28.40
CA GLY A 98 2.24 23.89 -28.01
C GLY A 98 2.71 23.12 -26.77
N TRP A 99 1.97 22.08 -26.34
CA TRP A 99 2.35 21.21 -25.23
C TRP A 99 3.54 20.31 -25.62
N ILE A 100 4.52 20.23 -24.73
CA ILE A 100 5.73 19.41 -24.89
C ILE A 100 5.71 18.31 -23.82
N LYS A 101 5.74 17.04 -24.25
CA LYS A 101 5.85 15.89 -23.35
C LYS A 101 7.24 15.86 -22.72
N ILE A 102 7.29 15.93 -21.39
CA ILE A 102 8.53 15.86 -20.59
C ILE A 102 8.82 14.42 -20.15
N GLY A 103 7.78 13.61 -20.01
CA GLY A 103 7.94 12.19 -19.75
C GLY A 103 6.66 11.56 -19.25
N GLU A 104 6.78 10.35 -18.72
CA GLU A 104 5.66 9.57 -18.25
C GLU A 104 6.03 8.67 -17.07
N GLN A 105 5.05 8.46 -16.22
CA GLN A 105 5.05 7.43 -15.20
C GLN A 105 4.20 6.26 -15.71
N LYS A 106 4.81 5.08 -15.78
CA LYS A 106 4.14 3.83 -16.12
C LYS A 106 4.32 2.85 -14.99
N ILE A 107 3.23 2.52 -14.32
CA ILE A 107 3.20 1.62 -13.16
C ILE A 107 2.08 0.59 -13.37
N PRO A 108 2.35 -0.71 -13.17
CA PRO A 108 1.31 -1.72 -13.21
C PRO A 108 0.34 -1.55 -12.04
N ASP A 109 -0.95 -1.78 -12.26
CA ASP A 109 -1.92 -1.71 -11.18
C ASP A 109 -1.67 -2.80 -10.12
N ILE A 110 -2.14 -2.55 -8.89
CA ILE A 110 -1.85 -3.42 -7.73
C ILE A 110 -2.45 -4.83 -7.91
N LYS A 111 -3.58 -4.98 -8.61
CA LYS A 111 -4.17 -6.30 -8.85
C LYS A 111 -3.30 -7.10 -9.80
N TRP A 112 -2.82 -6.46 -10.87
CA TRP A 112 -1.86 -7.03 -11.81
C TRP A 112 -0.57 -7.44 -11.08
N LEU A 113 0.01 -6.56 -10.27
CA LEU A 113 1.21 -6.84 -9.48
C LEU A 113 1.01 -8.05 -8.58
N THR A 114 -0.09 -8.09 -7.81
CA THR A 114 -0.38 -9.19 -6.88
C THR A 114 -0.50 -10.52 -7.63
N LYS A 115 -1.29 -10.55 -8.72
CA LYS A 115 -1.53 -11.75 -9.52
C LYS A 115 -0.24 -12.27 -10.12
N ASN A 116 0.51 -11.43 -10.83
CA ASN A 116 1.66 -11.87 -11.60
C ASN A 116 2.89 -12.11 -10.73
N TYR A 117 3.12 -11.34 -9.66
CA TYR A 117 4.22 -11.58 -8.74
C TYR A 117 4.08 -12.93 -8.01
N HIS A 118 2.86 -13.26 -7.56
CA HIS A 118 2.58 -14.57 -6.96
C HIS A 118 2.70 -15.70 -7.99
N LYS A 119 2.14 -15.51 -9.20
CA LYS A 119 2.23 -16.50 -10.29
C LYS A 119 3.68 -16.83 -10.64
N LEU A 120 4.53 -15.81 -10.81
CA LEU A 120 5.97 -15.99 -11.06
C LEU A 120 6.66 -16.71 -9.91
N GLY A 121 6.33 -16.36 -8.65
CA GLY A 121 6.83 -17.06 -7.47
C GLY A 121 6.47 -18.54 -7.43
N ASN A 122 5.23 -18.88 -7.79
CA ASN A 122 4.76 -20.26 -7.80
C ASN A 122 5.55 -21.15 -8.78
N PHE A 123 6.09 -20.59 -9.86
CA PHE A 123 6.95 -21.35 -10.77
C PHE A 123 8.32 -21.65 -10.16
N LEU A 124 8.83 -20.81 -9.27
CA LEU A 124 10.12 -21.01 -8.58
C LEU A 124 10.04 -22.03 -7.44
N HIS A 125 8.85 -22.53 -7.11
CA HIS A 125 8.65 -23.57 -6.12
C HIS A 125 8.45 -24.95 -6.76
N LEU A 126 9.00 -25.97 -6.10
CA LEU A 126 8.70 -27.37 -6.41
C LEU A 126 7.19 -27.62 -6.35
N THR A 127 6.72 -28.56 -7.18
CA THR A 127 5.29 -28.92 -7.20
C THR A 127 4.92 -29.52 -5.85
N GLU A 128 3.76 -29.18 -5.33
CA GLU A 128 3.19 -29.84 -4.15
C GLU A 128 3.03 -31.35 -4.41
N PRO A 129 3.28 -32.23 -3.42
CA PRO A 129 3.25 -33.69 -3.61
C PRO A 129 1.98 -34.21 -4.26
N GLU A 130 0.80 -33.69 -3.90
CA GLU A 130 -0.48 -34.10 -4.48
C GLU A 130 -0.60 -33.77 -5.98
N LYS A 131 -0.06 -32.61 -6.39
CA LYS A 131 -0.05 -32.16 -7.80
C LYS A 131 1.11 -32.75 -8.60
N ALA A 132 2.14 -33.28 -7.94
CA ALA A 132 3.23 -33.97 -8.62
C ALA A 132 2.77 -35.30 -9.26
N LEU A 133 1.70 -35.89 -8.72
CA LEU A 133 1.10 -37.12 -9.24
C LEU A 133 0.22 -36.89 -10.47
N SER A 134 -0.36 -35.70 -10.62
CA SER A 134 -0.98 -35.26 -11.87
C SER A 134 0.12 -34.74 -12.82
N GLN A 135 0.33 -35.38 -13.97
CA GLN A 135 1.32 -34.99 -14.99
C GLN A 135 0.98 -33.66 -15.70
N ASP A 136 0.67 -32.59 -14.95
CA ASP A 136 0.50 -31.27 -15.52
C ASP A 136 1.91 -30.70 -15.78
N LEU A 137 2.40 -30.92 -17.01
CA LEU A 137 3.55 -30.19 -17.54
C LEU A 137 3.20 -28.71 -17.47
N ARG A 138 3.65 -28.05 -16.40
CA ARG A 138 3.47 -26.61 -16.22
C ARG A 138 4.08 -25.96 -17.46
N ASN A 139 3.26 -25.54 -18.42
CA ASN A 139 3.71 -24.81 -19.60
C ASN A 139 4.13 -23.40 -19.14
N VAL A 140 5.30 -23.35 -18.50
CA VAL A 140 5.83 -22.15 -17.83
C VAL A 140 6.04 -21.07 -18.88
N ARG A 141 6.68 -21.42 -20.01
CA ARG A 141 6.97 -20.51 -21.14
C ARG A 141 5.75 -19.70 -21.54
N GLU A 142 4.67 -20.35 -22.00
CA GLU A 142 3.46 -19.64 -22.44
C GLU A 142 2.89 -18.74 -21.33
N LYS A 143 2.85 -19.25 -20.09
CA LYS A 143 2.26 -18.54 -18.96
C LYS A 143 3.05 -17.29 -18.56
N ILE A 144 4.36 -17.25 -18.78
CA ILE A 144 5.21 -16.11 -18.41
C ILE A 144 5.55 -15.22 -19.61
N SER A 145 5.50 -15.71 -20.85
CA SER A 145 5.65 -14.89 -22.06
C SER A 145 4.62 -13.77 -22.12
N GLN A 146 3.38 -14.03 -21.71
CA GLN A 146 2.35 -13.00 -21.61
C GLN A 146 2.72 -11.91 -20.58
N ILE A 147 3.32 -12.31 -19.45
CA ILE A 147 3.74 -11.36 -18.40
C ILE A 147 4.91 -10.50 -18.90
N ALA A 148 5.87 -11.10 -19.60
CA ALA A 148 6.99 -10.38 -20.21
C ALA A 148 6.50 -9.32 -21.21
N LYS A 149 5.55 -9.70 -22.09
CA LYS A 149 4.95 -8.77 -23.05
C LYS A 149 4.20 -7.63 -22.37
N GLU A 150 3.44 -7.91 -21.32
CA GLU A 150 2.74 -6.87 -20.55
C GLU A 150 3.75 -5.90 -19.89
N LEU A 151 4.91 -6.42 -19.44
CA LEU A 151 5.96 -5.62 -18.80
C LEU A 151 6.64 -4.62 -19.74
N GLU A 152 6.69 -4.89 -21.05
CA GLU A 152 7.25 -3.97 -22.06
C GLU A 152 6.61 -2.58 -21.98
N SER A 153 5.30 -2.53 -21.71
CA SER A 153 4.54 -1.26 -21.62
C SER A 153 4.96 -0.35 -20.46
N PHE A 154 5.69 -0.89 -19.46
CA PHE A 154 6.17 -0.12 -18.31
C PHE A 154 7.64 0.29 -18.42
N MET A 155 8.34 -0.15 -19.47
CA MET A 155 9.77 0.15 -19.66
C MET A 155 10.00 1.60 -20.07
N SER A 156 9.06 2.21 -20.80
CA SER A 156 9.13 3.60 -21.24
C SER A 156 8.94 4.63 -20.10
N GLY A 157 8.46 4.19 -18.93
CA GLY A 157 8.28 5.04 -17.75
C GLY A 157 9.61 5.63 -17.27
N ASN A 158 9.80 6.92 -17.45
CA ASN A 158 11.02 7.68 -17.16
C ASN A 158 10.82 8.80 -16.12
N LEU A 159 9.63 8.90 -15.54
CA LEU A 159 9.31 9.83 -14.46
C LEU A 159 8.68 9.11 -13.27
N VAL A 160 8.94 9.67 -12.08
CA VAL A 160 8.25 9.33 -10.83
C VAL A 160 7.63 10.61 -10.29
N ILE A 161 6.32 10.61 -10.04
CA ILE A 161 5.57 11.80 -9.60
C ILE A 161 4.88 11.52 -8.27
N SER A 162 5.17 12.31 -7.24
CA SER A 162 4.48 12.26 -5.96
C SER A 162 3.64 13.50 -5.71
N SER A 163 2.50 13.34 -5.02
CA SER A 163 1.60 14.46 -4.74
C SER A 163 1.98 15.35 -3.53
N ASN A 164 3.08 15.05 -2.84
CA ASN A 164 3.67 15.80 -1.70
C ASN A 164 2.68 16.24 -0.59
N SER A 165 1.49 15.64 -0.51
CA SER A 165 0.49 15.92 0.53
C SER A 165 0.50 14.88 1.66
N ILE A 166 1.64 14.23 1.90
CA ILE A 166 1.79 13.20 2.91
C ILE A 166 2.21 13.85 4.24
N ASP A 167 1.59 13.44 5.34
CA ASP A 167 2.02 13.80 6.70
C ASP A 167 2.35 12.54 7.51
N ILE A 168 3.34 12.62 8.40
CA ILE A 168 3.79 11.51 9.25
C ILE A 168 3.35 11.79 10.68
N VAL A 169 2.50 10.92 11.21
CA VAL A 169 2.03 11.03 12.59
C VAL A 169 2.39 9.77 13.37
N HIS A 170 2.70 9.96 14.65
CA HIS A 170 2.95 8.88 15.58
C HIS A 170 1.65 8.49 16.27
N CYS A 171 1.35 7.20 16.33
CA CYS A 171 0.26 6.67 17.16
C CYS A 171 0.43 7.15 18.61
N PRO A 172 -0.53 7.92 19.18
CA PRO A 172 -0.43 8.38 20.55
C PRO A 172 -0.28 7.24 21.57
N SER A 173 -0.87 6.08 21.29
CA SER A 173 -0.88 4.88 22.14
C SER A 173 0.41 4.05 22.04
N CYS A 174 0.77 3.56 20.85
CA CYS A 174 1.95 2.68 20.68
C CYS A 174 3.17 3.34 20.02
N LYS A 175 3.11 4.65 19.74
CA LYS A 175 4.16 5.44 19.06
C LYS A 175 4.54 4.98 17.65
N TYR A 176 3.85 3.98 17.11
CA TYR A 176 4.06 3.50 15.74
C TYR A 176 3.74 4.60 14.72
N GLU A 177 4.66 4.83 13.78
CA GLU A 177 4.49 5.79 12.68
C GLU A 177 3.44 5.29 11.69
N PHE A 178 2.50 6.15 11.33
CA PHE A 178 1.62 5.92 10.20
C PHE A 178 1.44 7.22 9.41
N LEU A 179 1.36 7.09 8.10
CA LEU A 179 1.18 8.21 7.18
C LEU A 179 -0.16 8.11 6.49
N PHE A 180 -0.59 9.26 6.01
CA PHE A 180 -1.82 9.42 5.28
C PHE A 180 -1.69 10.63 4.36
N ASP A 181 -2.45 10.60 3.28
CA ASP A 181 -2.64 11.78 2.43
C ASP A 181 -3.55 12.78 3.15
N LEU A 182 -3.05 14.01 3.35
CA LEU A 182 -3.83 15.13 3.88
C LEU A 182 -5.09 15.43 3.05
N LYS A 183 -5.08 15.12 1.75
CA LYS A 183 -6.24 15.32 0.87
C LYS A 183 -7.32 14.27 1.08
N LYS A 184 -6.96 13.04 1.49
CA LYS A 184 -7.89 11.93 1.70
C LYS A 184 -8.55 11.94 3.07
N VAL A 185 -7.94 12.61 4.04
CA VAL A 185 -8.49 12.67 5.40
C VAL A 185 -9.48 13.81 5.54
N LYS A 186 -10.75 13.45 5.75
CA LYS A 186 -11.85 14.36 6.05
C LYS A 186 -12.02 14.53 7.55
N ASP A 187 -12.65 15.63 7.95
CA ASP A 187 -13.04 15.83 9.34
C ASP A 187 -14.03 14.73 9.76
N GLY A 188 -13.79 14.13 10.93
CA GLY A 188 -14.60 13.03 11.46
C GLY A 188 -14.18 11.63 11.00
N ASP A 189 -13.27 11.50 10.02
CA ASP A 189 -12.81 10.19 9.53
C ASP A 189 -12.21 9.35 10.67
N GLU A 190 -12.58 8.08 10.71
CA GLU A 190 -12.03 7.11 11.66
C GLU A 190 -10.89 6.32 11.02
N ARG A 191 -9.77 6.23 11.74
CA ARG A 191 -8.57 5.52 11.30
C ARG A 191 -8.09 4.58 12.40
N ARG A 192 -7.72 3.36 12.03
CA ARG A 192 -7.12 2.40 12.95
C ARG A 192 -5.60 2.46 12.85
N CYS A 193 -4.91 2.27 13.97
CA CYS A 193 -3.46 2.12 13.98
C CYS A 193 -3.04 0.92 13.12
N ASN A 194 -2.03 1.13 12.26
CA ASN A 194 -1.48 0.10 11.37
C ASN A 194 -0.72 -1.01 12.14
N ASN A 195 -0.35 -0.77 13.41
CA ASN A 195 0.17 -1.82 14.27
C ASN A 195 -0.98 -2.77 14.67
N LYS A 196 -0.94 -4.00 14.15
CA LYS A 196 -1.93 -5.06 14.40
C LYS A 196 -2.12 -5.38 15.88
N HIS A 197 -1.10 -5.19 16.71
CA HIS A 197 -1.19 -5.45 18.15
C HIS A 197 -1.86 -4.30 18.91
N CYS A 198 -1.74 -3.07 18.42
CA CYS A 198 -2.35 -1.90 19.04
C CYS A 198 -3.86 -1.88 18.77
N GLY A 199 -4.26 -1.75 17.52
CA GLY A 199 -5.67 -1.67 17.13
C GLY A 199 -6.40 -0.39 17.58
N ALA A 200 -5.67 0.59 18.13
CA ALA A 200 -6.20 1.91 18.49
C ALA A 200 -6.99 2.55 17.35
N VAL A 201 -8.09 3.22 17.68
CA VAL A 201 -8.92 3.97 16.72
C VAL A 201 -8.82 5.46 17.00
N PHE A 202 -8.60 6.24 15.96
CA PHE A 202 -8.48 7.69 16.01
C PHE A 202 -9.58 8.33 15.18
N ARG A 203 -10.07 9.47 15.62
CA ARG A 203 -10.91 10.37 14.81
C ARG A 203 -10.07 11.55 14.35
N ALA A 204 -10.06 11.79 13.05
CA ALA A 204 -9.43 12.94 12.46
C ALA A 204 -10.24 14.20 12.76
N SER A 205 -9.57 15.27 13.19
CA SER A 205 -10.12 16.61 13.30
C SER A 205 -9.36 17.56 12.38
N ARG A 206 -10.10 18.28 11.55
CA ARG A 206 -9.57 19.27 10.61
C ARG A 206 -10.39 20.55 10.73
N LYS A 207 -9.75 21.63 11.19
CA LYS A 207 -10.41 22.94 11.31
C LYS A 207 -10.26 23.73 10.01
N GLY A 208 -11.33 23.81 9.22
CA GLY A 208 -11.41 24.68 8.04
C GLY A 208 -10.34 24.37 6.96
N LEU A 209 -9.65 25.41 6.48
CA LEU A 209 -8.62 25.32 5.44
C LEU A 209 -7.23 24.93 5.97
N GLU A 210 -7.08 24.63 7.26
CA GLU A 210 -5.79 24.25 7.82
C GLU A 210 -5.24 22.98 7.15
N ARG A 211 -3.95 23.04 6.80
CA ARG A 211 -3.19 21.92 6.21
C ARG A 211 -2.81 20.84 7.22
N LYS A 212 -3.07 21.05 8.52
CA LYS A 212 -2.69 20.13 9.59
C LYS A 212 -3.91 19.35 10.05
N VAL A 213 -3.81 18.02 10.03
CA VAL A 213 -4.82 17.12 10.58
C VAL A 213 -4.41 16.72 12.00
N LYS A 214 -5.32 16.85 12.96
CA LYS A 214 -5.11 16.37 14.33
C LYS A 214 -5.85 15.05 14.52
N PHE A 215 -5.20 14.08 15.15
CA PHE A 215 -5.85 12.83 15.51
C PHE A 215 -6.17 12.82 17.00
N HIS A 216 -7.44 12.61 17.30
CA HIS A 216 -7.93 12.42 18.64
C HIS A 216 -8.19 10.94 18.87
N TYR A 217 -7.73 10.44 20.01
CA TYR A 217 -8.00 9.06 20.41
C TYR A 217 -9.51 8.88 20.57
N LYS A 218 -10.08 7.86 19.95
CA LYS A 218 -11.49 7.55 20.19
C LYS A 218 -11.60 6.90 21.55
N THR A 219 -12.20 7.60 22.48
CA THR A 219 -12.42 7.16 23.85
C THR A 219 -13.89 7.26 24.20
N HIS A 220 -14.29 6.51 25.21
CA HIS A 220 -15.58 6.60 25.85
C HIS A 220 -15.35 6.85 27.34
N ASP A 221 -16.22 7.62 27.96
CA ASP A 221 -16.16 7.96 29.37
C ASP A 221 -17.30 7.29 30.13
N ILE A 222 -16.99 6.82 31.34
CA ILE A 222 -17.98 6.38 32.33
C ILE A 222 -17.57 6.89 33.70
N ASN A 223 -18.53 7.02 34.62
CA ASN A 223 -18.21 7.23 36.02
C ASN A 223 -17.96 5.88 36.72
N CYS A 224 -16.89 5.83 37.51
CA CYS A 224 -16.61 4.68 38.36
C CYS A 224 -17.75 4.49 39.37
N HIS A 225 -18.41 3.34 39.31
CA HIS A 225 -19.52 3.01 40.22
C HIS A 225 -19.13 2.98 41.70
N ASN A 226 -17.84 2.80 42.01
CA ASN A 226 -17.36 2.68 43.39
C ASN A 226 -16.85 4.02 43.96
N CYS A 227 -16.10 4.81 43.18
CA CYS A 227 -15.45 6.03 43.68
C CYS A 227 -15.85 7.32 42.97
N GLY A 228 -16.75 7.24 41.97
CA GLY A 228 -17.23 8.39 41.19
C GLY A 228 -16.23 8.99 40.21
N GLU A 229 -14.97 8.53 40.19
CA GLU A 229 -13.95 9.02 39.27
C GLU A 229 -14.31 8.73 37.81
N GLU A 230 -14.10 9.70 36.92
CA GLU A 230 -14.25 9.50 35.48
C GLU A 230 -13.21 8.51 34.96
N ILE A 231 -13.66 7.51 34.21
CA ILE A 231 -12.82 6.50 33.58
C ILE A 231 -12.89 6.70 32.07
N ILE A 232 -11.75 7.04 31.47
CA ILE A 232 -11.58 7.14 30.03
C ILE A 232 -11.18 5.77 29.48
N ILE A 233 -12.06 5.19 28.66
CA ILE A 233 -11.92 3.87 28.06
C ILE A 233 -11.53 4.02 26.58
N PRO A 234 -10.36 3.51 26.17
CA PRO A 234 -9.97 3.40 24.77
C PRO A 234 -10.98 2.58 23.94
N ALA A 235 -11.42 3.08 22.78
CA ALA A 235 -12.42 2.40 21.95
C ALA A 235 -12.00 0.98 21.53
N GLU A 236 -10.70 0.72 21.33
CA GLU A 236 -10.21 -0.62 21.01
C GLU A 236 -10.46 -1.64 22.12
N LYS A 237 -10.48 -1.22 23.40
CA LYS A 237 -10.84 -2.11 24.51
C LYS A 237 -12.31 -2.51 24.42
N ILE A 238 -13.18 -1.58 24.08
CA ILE A 238 -14.62 -1.87 23.88
C ILE A 238 -14.81 -2.83 22.72
N ILE A 239 -14.15 -2.59 21.58
CA ILE A 239 -14.25 -3.45 20.39
C ILE A 239 -13.73 -4.87 20.67
N LYS A 240 -12.66 -5.00 21.46
CA LYS A 240 -12.07 -6.30 21.84
C LYS A 240 -12.76 -6.97 23.03
N LEU A 241 -13.69 -6.29 23.70
CA LEU A 241 -14.30 -6.70 24.96
C LEU A 241 -13.27 -6.92 26.09
N ASP A 242 -12.18 -6.15 26.06
CA ASP A 242 -11.09 -6.24 27.04
C ASP A 242 -11.49 -5.54 28.36
N GLY A 243 -11.19 -6.17 29.49
CA GLY A 243 -11.39 -5.58 30.80
C GLY A 243 -10.54 -4.32 31.05
N PHE A 244 -10.98 -3.49 31.99
CA PHE A 244 -10.23 -2.32 32.45
C PHE A 244 -10.45 -2.08 33.94
N LYS A 245 -9.61 -1.22 34.53
CA LYS A 245 -9.69 -0.88 35.95
C LYS A 245 -9.84 0.61 36.13
N CYS A 246 -10.50 1.03 37.20
CA CYS A 246 -10.47 2.41 37.64
C CYS A 246 -9.05 2.76 38.14
N ASN A 247 -8.47 3.86 37.66
CA ASN A 247 -7.13 4.28 38.07
C ASN A 247 -7.02 4.70 39.55
N LYS A 248 -8.16 5.05 40.19
CA LYS A 248 -8.20 5.54 41.57
C LYS A 248 -8.47 4.44 42.60
N CYS A 249 -9.54 3.67 42.43
CA CYS A 249 -9.95 2.65 43.39
C CYS A 249 -9.65 1.21 42.94
N ASN A 250 -9.06 1.03 41.75
CA ASN A 250 -8.68 -0.27 41.18
C ASN A 250 -9.85 -1.25 40.98
N SER A 251 -11.11 -0.80 41.05
CA SER A 251 -12.28 -1.61 40.70
C SER A 251 -12.17 -2.09 39.26
N GLU A 252 -12.42 -3.38 39.04
CA GLU A 252 -12.33 -4.03 37.74
C GLU A 252 -13.66 -4.00 37.01
N TYR A 253 -13.61 -3.76 35.71
CA TYR A 253 -14.75 -3.68 34.81
C TYR A 253 -14.57 -4.67 33.66
N LEU A 254 -15.66 -5.34 33.31
CA LEU A 254 -15.76 -6.21 32.15
C LEU A 254 -16.72 -5.59 31.15
N ILE A 255 -16.37 -5.65 29.87
CA ILE A 255 -17.19 -5.14 28.78
C ILE A 255 -18.05 -6.29 28.26
N LYS A 256 -19.37 -6.10 28.22
CA LYS A 256 -20.33 -7.07 27.67
C LYS A 256 -21.06 -6.44 26.49
N ALA A 257 -21.05 -7.10 25.34
CA ALA A 257 -21.87 -6.72 24.20
C ALA A 257 -23.17 -7.53 24.20
N SER A 258 -24.30 -6.86 24.02
CA SER A 258 -25.61 -7.47 23.73
C SER A 258 -26.00 -7.16 22.29
N TYR A 259 -26.48 -8.16 21.55
CA TYR A 259 -26.94 -8.02 20.18
C TYR A 259 -28.45 -8.17 20.14
N GLU A 260 -29.13 -7.22 19.51
CA GLU A 260 -30.55 -7.28 19.20
C GLU A 260 -30.73 -7.23 17.68
N VAL A 261 -31.70 -7.98 17.15
CA VAL A 261 -31.97 -8.07 15.72
C VAL A 261 -33.43 -7.71 15.48
N ALA A 262 -33.68 -6.77 14.57
CA ALA A 262 -35.02 -6.38 14.14
C ALA A 262 -35.16 -6.53 12.62
N VAL A 263 -36.32 -6.98 12.17
CA VAL A 263 -36.66 -7.05 10.74
C VAL A 263 -37.19 -5.69 10.30
N LEU A 264 -36.51 -5.08 9.34
CA LEU A 264 -36.99 -3.84 8.73
C LEU A 264 -38.18 -4.14 7.81
N PRO A 265 -39.26 -3.33 7.86
CA PRO A 265 -40.36 -3.46 6.91
C PRO A 265 -39.87 -3.18 5.49
N ARG A 266 -40.32 -3.99 4.53
CA ARG A 266 -40.09 -3.72 3.10
C ARG A 266 -40.98 -2.55 2.69
N ASN A 267 -40.36 -1.45 2.27
CA ASN A 267 -41.03 -0.43 1.45
C ASN A 267 -41.25 -0.96 0.03
#